data_AF-A0A7S2EYR9-F1
#
_entry.id   AF-A0A7S2EYR9-F1
#
_cell.length_a   1.000
_cell.length_b   1.000
_cell.length_c   1.000
_cell.angle_alpha   90.00
_cell.angle_beta   90.00
_cell.angle_gamma   90.00
#
_symmetry.space_group_name_H-M   'P 1'
#
loop_
_entity.id
_entity.type
_entity.pdbx_description
1 polymer ?
#
loop_
_entity_poly.entity_id
_entity_poly.type
_entity_poly.pdbx_seq_one_letter_code
_entity_poly.pdbx_strand_id
1 'polypeptide(L)'
;IPWRPGRTDADNGSACTPDGRLPDAAQGQDHVRAIFGRMGFNDREMVALIGAHALGRCHPQRSGYKGPWTRSPTSFTNSFFVELVENKWTKKDWDGPMQYEDESGELMMLPADMSLIQDPEFAKIVKEYAEDEEVFFKDFAAAFSKLLELGVPAFQSKAQKSGGGFLSKIFG
;
A
#
# COMPACT_ATOMS: atom_id res chain seq x y z
N ILE A 1 0.69 -1.69 -17.20
CA ILE A 1 1.61 -2.52 -16.39
C ILE A 1 1.98 -3.77 -17.20
N PRO A 2 3.25 -3.98 -17.57
CA PRO A 2 3.69 -5.19 -18.24
C PRO A 2 3.39 -6.44 -17.39
N TRP A 3 2.92 -7.50 -18.03
CA TRP A 3 2.52 -8.73 -17.36
C TRP A 3 3.26 -9.94 -17.93
N ARG A 4 3.67 -10.85 -17.05
CA ARG A 4 4.36 -12.09 -17.41
C ARG A 4 3.59 -13.32 -16.89
N PRO A 5 3.24 -14.28 -17.75
CA PRO A 5 2.66 -15.56 -17.34
C PRO A 5 3.72 -16.47 -16.71
N GLY A 6 3.29 -17.50 -15.97
CA GLY A 6 4.16 -18.59 -15.51
C GLY A 6 4.34 -18.71 -14.00
N ARG A 7 3.44 -18.12 -13.20
CA ARG A 7 3.31 -18.49 -11.78
C ARG A 7 2.75 -19.92 -11.70
N THR A 8 3.18 -20.65 -10.68
CA THR A 8 2.70 -22.00 -10.38
C THR A 8 1.87 -21.92 -9.10
N ASP A 9 0.68 -22.51 -9.14
CA ASP A 9 -0.16 -22.61 -7.95
C ASP A 9 0.48 -23.54 -6.92
N ALA A 10 0.27 -23.26 -5.64
CA ALA A 10 0.67 -24.17 -4.59
C ALA A 10 -0.20 -25.44 -4.62
N ASP A 11 0.40 -26.61 -4.42
CA ASP A 11 -0.32 -27.88 -4.44
C ASP A 11 -1.39 -27.99 -3.36
N ASN A 12 -1.16 -27.35 -2.20
CA ASN A 12 -2.08 -27.29 -1.07
C ASN A 12 -1.68 -26.15 -0.10
N GLY A 13 -2.39 -26.04 1.03
CA GLY A 13 -2.18 -25.00 2.04
C GLY A 13 -0.88 -25.10 2.86
N SER A 14 -0.03 -26.11 2.67
CA SER A 14 1.25 -26.20 3.37
C SER A 14 2.23 -25.10 3.01
N ALA A 15 2.04 -24.45 1.86
CA ALA A 15 2.80 -23.28 1.43
C ALA A 15 2.21 -21.96 1.93
N CYS A 16 1.10 -22.00 2.68
CA CYS A 16 0.53 -20.79 3.27
C CYS A 16 1.50 -20.19 4.27
N THR A 17 1.71 -18.88 4.14
CA THR A 17 2.48 -18.13 5.12
C THR A 17 1.68 -17.95 6.40
N PRO A 18 2.33 -17.86 7.58
CA PRO A 18 1.65 -17.56 8.84
C PRO A 18 0.89 -16.23 8.82
N ASP A 19 -0.11 -16.12 9.68
CA ASP A 19 -0.81 -14.86 9.96
C ASP A 19 0.13 -13.76 10.49
N GLY A 20 -0.30 -12.50 10.35
CA GLY A 20 0.46 -11.33 10.80
C GLY A 20 1.50 -10.82 9.80
N ARG A 21 1.58 -11.41 8.59
CA ARG A 21 2.42 -10.89 7.49
C ARG A 21 1.77 -9.75 6.69
N LEU A 22 0.48 -9.48 6.89
CA LEU A 22 -0.21 -8.34 6.26
C LEU A 22 -0.07 -7.07 7.11
N PRO A 23 -0.05 -5.88 6.48
CA PRO A 23 -0.01 -4.62 7.21
C PRO A 23 -1.27 -4.41 8.07
N ASP A 24 -1.11 -3.61 9.11
CA ASP A 24 -2.18 -3.22 10.04
C ASP A 24 -2.45 -1.73 9.83
N ALA A 25 -3.69 -1.40 9.49
CA ALA A 25 -4.17 -0.06 9.21
C ALA A 25 -4.05 0.90 10.41
N ALA A 26 -4.03 0.36 11.64
CA ALA A 26 -3.93 1.17 12.86
C ALA A 26 -2.50 1.66 13.15
N GLN A 27 -1.50 1.12 12.45
CA GLN A 27 -0.09 1.40 12.69
C GLN A 27 0.45 2.49 11.75
N GLY A 28 1.54 3.14 12.16
CA GLY A 28 2.18 4.21 11.39
C GLY A 28 3.32 3.77 10.46
N GLN A 29 4.13 4.75 10.07
CA GLN A 29 5.20 4.65 9.08
C GLN A 29 6.26 3.59 9.42
N ASP A 30 6.61 3.39 10.69
CA ASP A 30 7.62 2.39 11.09
C ASP A 30 7.13 0.98 10.79
N HIS A 31 5.84 0.73 11.00
CA HIS A 31 5.20 -0.53 10.60
C HIS A 31 5.19 -0.65 9.09
N VAL A 32 4.75 0.37 8.36
CA VAL A 32 4.78 0.37 6.89
C VAL A 32 6.17 0.00 6.37
N ARG A 33 7.24 0.63 6.87
CA ARG A 33 8.62 0.31 6.50
C ARG A 33 9.02 -1.10 6.90
N ALA A 34 8.63 -1.60 8.07
CA ALA A 34 8.92 -2.96 8.49
C ALA A 34 8.22 -4.01 7.60
N ILE A 35 6.96 -3.76 7.20
CA ILE A 35 6.18 -4.64 6.33
C ILE A 35 6.73 -4.65 4.92
N PHE A 36 6.88 -3.49 4.30
CA PHE A 36 7.29 -3.41 2.89
C PHE A 36 8.79 -3.58 2.70
N GLY A 37 9.60 -3.13 3.67
CA GLY A 37 11.05 -3.30 3.66
C GLY A 37 11.47 -4.77 3.66
N ARG A 38 10.74 -5.65 4.38
CA ARG A 38 11.00 -7.10 4.30
C ARG A 38 10.83 -7.64 2.88
N MET A 39 9.91 -7.06 2.10
CA MET A 39 9.66 -7.44 0.71
C MET A 39 10.64 -6.78 -0.27
N GLY A 40 11.59 -5.99 0.25
CA GLY A 40 12.62 -5.32 -0.54
C GLY A 40 12.16 -4.04 -1.23
N PHE A 41 11.09 -3.41 -0.74
CA PHE A 41 10.66 -2.10 -1.23
C PHE A 41 11.36 -0.97 -0.48
N ASN A 42 11.66 0.11 -1.20
CA ASN A 42 12.09 1.38 -0.60
C ASN A 42 10.89 2.31 -0.36
N ASP A 43 11.13 3.42 0.36
CA ASP A 43 10.09 4.38 0.74
C ASP A 43 9.24 4.87 -0.45
N ARG A 44 9.85 5.13 -1.61
CA ARG A 44 9.14 5.60 -2.81
C ARG A 44 8.19 4.55 -3.38
N GLU A 45 8.64 3.30 -3.41
CA GLU A 45 7.81 2.16 -3.85
C GLU A 45 6.67 1.89 -2.87
N MET A 46 6.90 2.05 -1.56
CA MET A 46 5.88 1.90 -0.52
C MET A 46 4.75 2.91 -0.69
N VAL A 47 5.10 4.19 -0.77
CA VAL A 47 4.12 5.28 -0.95
C VAL A 47 3.36 5.11 -2.26
N ALA A 48 4.05 4.73 -3.34
CA ALA A 48 3.39 4.45 -4.62
C ALA A 48 2.33 3.35 -4.45
N LEU A 49 2.69 2.20 -3.88
CA LEU A 49 1.76 1.07 -3.71
C LEU A 49 0.54 1.42 -2.83
N ILE A 50 0.74 2.21 -1.76
CA ILE A 50 -0.38 2.66 -0.90
C ILE A 50 -1.34 3.58 -1.67
N GLY A 51 -0.85 4.30 -2.69
CA GLY A 51 -1.70 5.06 -3.63
C GLY A 51 -2.80 4.25 -4.31
N ALA A 52 -2.74 2.90 -4.29
CA ALA A 52 -3.85 2.05 -4.70
C ALA A 52 -5.16 2.29 -3.92
N HIS A 53 -5.09 2.90 -2.73
CA HIS A 53 -6.26 3.37 -1.98
C HIS A 53 -7.07 4.46 -2.72
N ALA A 54 -6.59 4.97 -3.87
CA ALA A 54 -7.43 5.71 -4.81
C ALA A 54 -8.67 4.92 -5.24
N LEU A 55 -8.59 3.57 -5.20
CA LEU A 55 -9.66 2.65 -5.52
C LEU A 55 -10.35 2.09 -4.26
N GLY A 56 -11.65 1.87 -4.42
CA GLY A 56 -12.47 1.12 -3.47
C GLY A 56 -12.79 1.88 -2.20
N ARG A 57 -13.00 1.12 -1.14
CA ARG A 57 -13.43 1.64 0.17
C ARG A 57 -13.20 0.62 1.27
N CYS A 58 -13.18 1.09 2.51
CA CYS A 58 -13.30 0.23 3.68
C CYS A 58 -14.76 -0.19 3.94
N HIS A 59 -14.92 -1.42 4.43
CA HIS A 59 -16.20 -2.02 4.82
C HIS A 59 -16.13 -2.49 6.28
N PRO A 60 -17.05 -2.06 7.17
CA PRO A 60 -16.98 -2.38 8.59
C PRO A 60 -16.92 -3.89 8.89
N GLN A 61 -17.65 -4.70 8.13
CA GLN A 61 -17.72 -6.15 8.32
C GLN A 61 -16.45 -6.89 7.88
N ARG A 62 -15.51 -6.20 7.21
CA ARG A 62 -14.25 -6.78 6.72
C ARG A 62 -13.04 -6.27 7.48
N SER A 63 -12.94 -4.95 7.64
CA SER A 63 -11.76 -4.30 8.24
C SER A 63 -12.07 -3.52 9.51
N GLY A 64 -13.35 -3.40 9.91
CA GLY A 64 -13.77 -2.50 10.98
C GLY A 64 -13.91 -1.03 10.54
N TYR A 65 -13.13 -0.59 9.54
CA TYR A 65 -13.14 0.78 9.00
C TYR A 65 -14.30 1.03 8.01
N LYS A 66 -14.62 2.29 7.75
CA LYS A 66 -15.74 2.69 6.87
C LYS A 66 -15.42 3.88 5.97
N GLY A 67 -15.74 3.73 4.69
CA GLY A 67 -15.79 4.84 3.73
C GLY A 67 -14.76 4.72 2.61
N PRO A 68 -14.93 5.47 1.51
CA PRO A 68 -13.93 5.60 0.47
C PRO A 68 -12.82 6.59 0.88
N TRP A 69 -11.65 6.44 0.26
CA TRP A 69 -10.57 7.44 0.38
C TRP A 69 -10.76 8.61 -0.57
N THR A 70 -11.39 8.39 -1.72
CA THR A 70 -11.54 9.37 -2.80
C THR A 70 -12.98 9.51 -3.24
N ARG A 71 -13.29 10.62 -3.91
CA ARG A 71 -14.64 10.88 -4.47
C ARG A 71 -14.96 10.03 -5.69
N SER A 72 -13.95 9.42 -6.31
CA SER A 72 -14.08 8.56 -7.51
C SER A 72 -13.46 7.18 -7.28
N PRO A 73 -14.01 6.37 -6.35
CA PRO A 73 -13.38 5.13 -5.88
C PRO A 73 -13.31 4.00 -6.92
N THR A 74 -13.78 4.23 -8.15
CA THR A 74 -13.69 3.28 -9.27
C THR A 74 -12.69 3.71 -10.33
N SER A 75 -12.04 4.87 -10.16
CA SER A 75 -11.05 5.41 -11.09
C SER A 75 -9.67 5.39 -10.45
N PHE A 76 -8.68 4.83 -11.15
CA PHE A 76 -7.31 4.84 -10.68
C PHE A 76 -6.64 6.15 -11.14
N THR A 77 -6.46 7.06 -10.19
CA THR A 77 -5.84 8.40 -10.38
C THR A 77 -4.91 8.70 -9.20
N ASN A 78 -4.21 9.83 -9.23
CA ASN A 78 -3.43 10.29 -8.07
C ASN A 78 -4.30 10.91 -6.95
N SER A 79 -5.64 10.87 -7.05
CA SER A 79 -6.56 11.55 -6.13
C SER A 79 -6.39 11.15 -4.66
N PHE A 80 -5.92 9.94 -4.35
CA PHE A 80 -5.58 9.59 -2.97
C PHE A 80 -4.58 10.57 -2.35
N PHE A 81 -3.52 10.94 -3.08
CA PHE A 81 -2.51 11.87 -2.58
C PHE A 81 -3.01 13.30 -2.55
N VAL A 82 -3.77 13.72 -3.56
CA VAL A 82 -4.39 15.05 -3.62
C VAL A 82 -5.30 15.25 -2.41
N GLU A 83 -6.25 14.32 -2.18
CA GLU A 83 -7.18 14.40 -1.05
C GLU A 83 -6.44 14.34 0.30
N LEU A 84 -5.36 13.54 0.39
CA LEU A 84 -4.56 13.43 1.61
C LEU A 84 -3.84 14.75 1.97
N VAL A 85 -3.38 15.51 0.97
CA VAL A 85 -2.63 16.77 1.17
C VAL A 85 -3.56 17.98 1.30
N GLU A 86 -4.63 18.04 0.52
CA GLU A 86 -5.48 19.24 0.41
C GLU A 86 -6.59 19.30 1.45
N ASN A 87 -7.11 18.15 1.92
CA ASN A 87 -8.16 18.17 2.94
C ASN A 87 -7.60 18.41 4.33
N LYS A 88 -8.45 19.01 5.15
CA LYS A 88 -8.26 19.04 6.60
C LYS A 88 -8.88 17.80 7.22
N TRP A 89 -8.02 16.93 7.75
CA TRP A 89 -8.42 15.68 8.38
C TRP A 89 -8.66 15.85 9.88
N THR A 90 -9.81 15.41 10.36
CA THR A 90 -10.13 15.31 11.80
C THR A 90 -10.37 13.87 12.19
N LYS A 91 -10.13 13.53 13.47
CA LYS A 91 -10.49 12.21 13.99
C LYS A 91 -12.01 12.06 13.92
N LYS A 92 -12.47 10.97 13.34
CA LYS A 92 -13.89 10.64 13.26
C LYS A 92 -14.41 10.23 14.63
N ASP A 93 -15.54 10.82 15.05
CA ASP A 93 -16.24 10.44 16.28
C ASP A 93 -17.31 9.38 15.95
N TRP A 94 -17.00 8.11 16.25
CA TRP A 94 -17.84 6.96 15.92
C TRP A 94 -17.41 5.69 16.66
N ASP A 95 -18.23 4.65 16.58
CA ASP A 95 -18.09 3.38 17.34
C ASP A 95 -17.05 2.40 16.76
N GLY A 96 -16.34 2.79 15.71
CA GLY A 96 -15.36 1.96 15.03
C GLY A 96 -13.91 2.24 15.45
N PRO A 97 -12.94 1.58 14.80
CA PRO A 97 -11.53 1.88 15.02
C PRO A 97 -11.21 3.34 14.65
N MET A 98 -10.12 3.87 15.22
CA MET A 98 -9.69 5.23 14.97
C MET A 98 -9.41 5.43 13.48
N GLN A 99 -10.18 6.32 12.85
CA GLN A 99 -9.96 6.78 11.48
C GLN A 99 -10.19 8.28 11.42
N TYR A 100 -9.80 8.87 10.31
CA TYR A 100 -9.98 10.28 10.03
C TYR A 100 -11.13 10.47 9.04
N GLU A 101 -11.70 11.67 9.04
CA GLU A 101 -12.68 12.13 8.08
C GLU A 101 -12.35 13.54 7.60
N ASP A 102 -12.76 13.86 6.38
CA ASP A 102 -12.71 15.22 5.84
C ASP A 102 -13.86 16.06 6.41
N GLU A 103 -13.87 17.36 6.12
CA GLU A 103 -14.90 18.27 6.65
C GLU A 103 -16.33 17.88 6.25
N SER A 104 -16.51 17.19 5.10
CA SER A 104 -17.81 16.69 4.67
C SER A 104 -18.25 15.40 5.38
N GLY A 105 -17.31 14.66 5.99
CA GLY A 105 -17.54 13.33 6.57
C GLY A 105 -17.72 12.22 5.53
N GLU A 106 -17.54 12.52 4.23
CA GLU A 106 -17.71 11.56 3.13
C GLU A 106 -16.47 10.71 2.88
N LEU A 107 -15.28 11.30 3.04
CA LEU A 107 -14.00 10.65 2.83
C LEU A 107 -13.40 10.18 4.16
N MET A 108 -12.45 9.26 4.06
CA MET A 108 -11.71 8.78 5.21
C MET A 108 -10.23 8.59 4.92
N MET A 109 -9.42 8.62 5.98
CA MET A 109 -8.04 8.15 5.98
C MET A 109 -7.79 7.23 7.18
N LEU A 110 -7.00 6.17 6.99
CA LEU A 110 -6.55 5.30 8.07
C LEU A 110 -5.39 5.96 8.83
N PRO A 111 -5.08 5.52 10.06
CA PRO A 111 -3.85 5.92 10.75
C PRO A 111 -2.59 5.69 9.90
N ALA A 112 -2.52 4.54 9.19
CA ALA A 112 -1.45 4.25 8.26
C ALA A 112 -1.34 5.26 7.11
N ASP A 113 -2.46 5.70 6.53
CA ASP A 113 -2.48 6.69 5.45
C ASP A 113 -2.02 8.07 5.96
N MET A 114 -2.54 8.50 7.12
CA MET A 114 -2.14 9.77 7.74
C MET A 114 -0.66 9.80 8.10
N SER A 115 -0.05 8.65 8.41
CA SER A 115 1.38 8.57 8.71
C SER A 115 2.26 8.99 7.51
N LEU A 116 1.75 8.90 6.28
CA LEU A 116 2.50 9.27 5.08
C LEU A 116 2.78 10.77 4.97
N ILE A 117 1.92 11.61 5.55
CA ILE A 117 2.14 13.07 5.61
C ILE A 117 2.77 13.53 6.93
N GLN A 118 2.79 12.66 7.94
CA GLN A 118 3.44 12.93 9.23
C GLN A 118 4.94 12.58 9.21
N ASP A 119 5.33 11.58 8.42
CA ASP A 119 6.73 11.21 8.18
C ASP A 119 7.36 12.15 7.13
N PRO A 120 8.48 12.83 7.45
CA PRO A 120 9.08 13.81 6.52
C PRO A 120 9.57 13.24 5.19
N GLU A 121 9.99 11.97 5.14
CA GLU A 121 10.50 11.37 3.90
C GLU A 121 9.35 10.89 3.01
N PHE A 122 8.33 10.24 3.59
CA PHE A 122 7.10 9.92 2.87
C PHE A 122 6.38 11.19 2.40
N ALA A 123 6.32 12.24 3.21
CA ALA A 123 5.58 13.46 2.88
C ALA A 123 6.12 14.15 1.63
N LYS A 124 7.43 14.07 1.35
CA LYS A 124 8.02 14.59 0.10
C LYS A 124 7.47 13.84 -1.11
N ILE A 125 7.42 12.52 -1.03
CA ILE A 125 6.94 11.64 -2.11
C ILE A 125 5.43 11.80 -2.31
N VAL A 126 4.66 11.90 -1.22
CA VAL A 126 3.21 12.15 -1.27
C VAL A 126 2.91 13.46 -2.01
N LYS A 127 3.63 14.54 -1.68
CA LYS A 127 3.45 15.83 -2.35
C LYS A 127 3.79 15.75 -3.85
N GLU A 128 4.89 15.09 -4.19
CA GLU A 128 5.27 14.87 -5.59
C GLU A 128 4.18 14.12 -6.37
N TYR A 129 3.62 13.04 -5.81
CA TYR A 129 2.55 12.30 -6.47
C TYR A 129 1.22 13.06 -6.51
N ALA A 130 0.94 13.93 -5.54
CA ALA A 130 -0.22 14.82 -5.59
C ALA A 130 -0.08 15.87 -6.72
N GLU A 131 1.13 16.37 -6.97
CA GLU A 131 1.41 17.36 -8.00
C GLU A 131 1.57 16.75 -9.41
N ASP A 132 2.02 15.51 -9.52
CA ASP A 132 2.33 14.84 -10.80
C ASP A 132 1.78 13.39 -10.87
N GLU A 133 0.66 13.25 -11.58
CA GLU A 133 0.02 11.94 -11.80
C GLU A 133 0.84 11.01 -12.70
N GLU A 134 1.58 11.54 -13.67
CA GLU A 134 2.38 10.71 -14.58
C GLU A 134 3.53 10.03 -13.83
N VAL A 135 4.17 10.77 -12.92
CA VAL A 135 5.19 10.25 -12.01
C VAL A 135 4.61 9.17 -11.10
N PHE A 136 3.44 9.41 -10.50
CA PHE A 136 2.74 8.39 -9.71
C PHE A 136 2.47 7.12 -10.52
N PHE A 137 1.89 7.24 -11.72
CA PHE A 137 1.55 6.07 -12.55
C PHE A 137 2.77 5.27 -12.96
N LYS A 138 3.87 5.96 -13.31
CA LYS A 138 5.13 5.30 -13.66
C LYS A 138 5.68 4.50 -12.49
N ASP A 139 5.74 5.09 -11.31
CA ASP A 139 6.32 4.44 -10.14
C ASP A 139 5.40 3.36 -9.57
N PHE A 140 4.08 3.58 -9.59
CA PHE A 140 3.10 2.55 -9.26
C PHE A 140 3.22 1.35 -10.18
N ALA A 141 3.30 1.57 -11.49
CA ALA A 141 3.43 0.47 -12.45
C ALA A 141 4.69 -0.35 -12.20
N ALA A 142 5.82 0.30 -11.91
CA ALA A 142 7.08 -0.37 -11.60
C ALA A 142 7.01 -1.16 -10.27
N ALA A 143 6.52 -0.52 -9.20
CA ALA A 143 6.41 -1.14 -7.89
C ALA A 143 5.39 -2.30 -7.88
N PHE A 144 4.26 -2.15 -8.57
CA PHE A 144 3.23 -3.17 -8.67
C PHE A 144 3.68 -4.35 -9.53
N SER A 145 4.40 -4.11 -10.65
CA SER A 145 5.05 -5.18 -11.40
C SER A 145 6.04 -5.96 -10.51
N LYS A 146 6.88 -5.26 -9.74
CA LYS A 146 7.80 -5.90 -8.78
C LYS A 146 7.06 -6.73 -7.74
N LEU A 147 5.97 -6.21 -7.17
CA LEU A 147 5.11 -6.91 -6.21
C LEU A 147 4.56 -8.22 -6.78
N LEU A 148 4.00 -8.19 -8.00
CA LEU A 148 3.41 -9.34 -8.66
C LEU A 148 4.42 -10.43 -9.08
N GLU A 149 5.71 -10.12 -9.07
CA GLU A 149 6.80 -11.02 -9.43
C GLU A 149 7.60 -11.53 -8.22
N LEU A 150 7.28 -11.09 -7.00
CA LEU A 150 7.91 -11.58 -5.78
C LEU A 150 7.77 -13.10 -5.67
N GLY A 151 8.88 -13.77 -5.34
CA GLY A 151 8.92 -15.22 -5.14
C GLY A 151 8.88 -16.06 -6.42
N VAL A 152 8.85 -15.46 -7.63
CA VAL A 152 8.84 -16.22 -8.90
C VAL A 152 10.26 -16.45 -9.44
N PRO A 153 10.86 -17.65 -9.31
CA PRO A 153 12.30 -17.84 -9.57
C PRO A 153 12.75 -17.51 -10.99
N ALA A 154 11.87 -17.71 -11.98
CA ALA A 154 12.14 -17.39 -13.38
C ALA A 154 12.29 -15.88 -13.63
N PHE A 155 11.79 -15.03 -12.73
CA PHE A 155 11.71 -13.59 -12.89
C PHE A 155 12.77 -12.86 -12.06
N GLN A 156 13.36 -13.54 -11.08
CA GLN A 156 14.38 -12.98 -10.20
C GLN A 156 15.73 -12.80 -10.92
N SER A 157 16.40 -11.67 -10.67
CA SER A 157 17.77 -11.42 -11.11
C SER A 157 18.78 -12.36 -10.42
N LYS A 158 20.02 -12.47 -10.95
CA LYS A 158 21.09 -13.27 -10.32
C LYS A 158 21.36 -12.85 -8.86
N ALA A 159 21.27 -11.55 -8.54
CA ALA A 159 21.47 -11.02 -7.19
C ALA A 159 20.32 -11.41 -6.23
N GLN A 160 19.08 -11.43 -6.71
CA GLN A 160 17.91 -11.90 -5.93
C GLN A 160 17.95 -13.41 -5.71
N LYS A 161 18.52 -14.17 -6.66
CA LYS A 161 18.73 -15.63 -6.53
C LYS A 161 19.80 -16.00 -5.49
N SER A 162 20.88 -15.22 -5.37
CA SER A 162 21.94 -15.46 -4.36
C SER A 162 21.55 -15.07 -2.94
N GLY A 163 20.54 -14.21 -2.76
CA GLY A 163 19.95 -13.88 -1.46
C GLY A 163 18.91 -14.89 -0.95
N GLY A 164 18.84 -16.09 -1.56
CA GLY A 164 17.76 -17.07 -1.39
C GLY A 164 17.44 -17.52 0.05
N GLY A 165 18.31 -17.25 1.03
CA GLY A 165 18.00 -17.47 2.45
C GLY A 165 17.11 -16.39 3.09
N PHE A 166 16.95 -15.21 2.46
CA PHE A 166 16.11 -14.13 2.98
C PHE A 166 14.67 -14.26 2.46
N LEU A 167 14.48 -14.55 1.16
CA LEU A 167 13.15 -14.80 0.58
C LEU A 167 12.53 -16.10 1.09
N SER A 168 13.32 -17.16 1.36
CA SER A 168 12.78 -18.39 1.97
C SER A 168 12.32 -18.19 3.43
N LYS A 169 12.79 -17.16 4.13
CA LYS A 169 12.29 -16.79 5.48
C LYS A 169 11.06 -15.88 5.43
N ILE A 170 10.81 -15.24 4.28
CA ILE A 170 9.63 -14.38 4.04
C ILE A 170 8.45 -15.19 3.49
N PHE A 171 8.71 -16.37 2.89
CA PHE A 171 7.70 -17.24 2.29
C PHE A 171 7.70 -18.68 2.80
N GLY A 172 8.71 -19.10 3.58
CA GLY A 172 8.72 -20.35 4.34
C GLY A 172 8.33 -20.15 5.80
#